data_AF-A0A7Y4S557-F1
#
_entry.id   AF-A0A7Y4S557-F1
#
_cell.length_a   1.000
_cell.length_b   1.000
_cell.length_c   1.000
_cell.angle_alpha   90.00
_cell.angle_beta   90.00
_cell.angle_gamma   90.00
#
_symmetry.space_group_name_H-M   'P 1'
#
loop_
_entity.id
_entity.type
_entity.pdbx_description
1 polymer ?
#
loop_
_entity_poly.entity_id
_entity_poly.type
_entity_poly.pdbx_seq_one_letter_code
_entity_poly.pdbx_strand_id
1 'polypeptide(L)'
;MSNSTPTQLRFAPSAGFSIRADFAGGGLSSDLGPLLLRGMDRQIGLTKRLTSAIADRRHPGYVQHPMQDLLTQRIFQIASGYEDGNDSQTLRHDGVVSENGK
;
A
#
# COMPACT_ATOMS: atom_id res chain seq x y z
N MET A 1 -29.45 -23.75 -8.38
CA MET A 1 -28.09 -23.20 -8.25
C MET A 1 -28.23 -21.84 -7.59
N SER A 2 -27.78 -21.68 -6.34
CA SER A 2 -27.95 -20.44 -5.59
C SER A 2 -26.94 -19.41 -6.08
N ASN A 3 -27.40 -18.31 -6.68
CA ASN A 3 -26.59 -17.18 -7.10
C ASN A 3 -26.01 -16.49 -5.86
N SER A 4 -24.79 -16.86 -5.49
CA SER A 4 -24.01 -16.14 -4.48
C SER A 4 -23.19 -15.07 -5.18
N THR A 5 -23.80 -13.92 -5.48
CA THR A 5 -23.01 -12.72 -5.81
C THR A 5 -22.61 -12.11 -4.47
N PRO A 6 -21.31 -12.08 -4.11
CA PRO A 6 -20.91 -11.63 -2.78
C PRO A 6 -21.28 -10.17 -2.58
N THR A 7 -21.81 -9.88 -1.40
CA THR A 7 -21.84 -8.56 -0.79
C THR A 7 -20.46 -7.90 -0.94
N GLN A 8 -20.40 -6.66 -1.42
CA GLN A 8 -19.15 -5.90 -1.64
C GLN A 8 -18.02 -6.27 -0.67
N LEU A 9 -16.87 -6.68 -1.20
CA LEU A 9 -15.68 -6.95 -0.39
C LEU A 9 -15.15 -5.63 0.17
N ARG A 10 -14.96 -5.56 1.48
CA ARG A 10 -14.46 -4.36 2.17
C ARG A 10 -12.98 -4.55 2.47
N PHE A 11 -12.17 -3.59 2.03
CA PHE A 11 -10.75 -3.54 2.38
C PHE A 11 -10.52 -2.54 3.52
N ALA A 12 -9.33 -2.59 4.10
CA ALA A 12 -8.90 -1.53 4.99
C ALA A 12 -8.97 -0.17 4.26
N PRO A 13 -9.39 0.90 4.94
CA PRO A 13 -9.40 2.23 4.33
C PRO A 13 -7.98 2.65 3.93
N SER A 14 -7.87 3.43 2.85
CA SER A 14 -6.60 4.00 2.37
C SER A 14 -6.80 5.47 2.03
N ALA A 15 -5.80 6.31 2.35
CA ALA A 15 -5.80 7.74 2.05
C ALA A 15 -7.10 8.49 2.45
N GLY A 16 -7.76 8.08 3.55
CA GLY A 16 -9.03 8.67 4.00
C GLY A 16 -10.28 8.15 3.28
N PHE A 17 -10.14 7.25 2.32
CA PHE A 17 -11.24 6.67 1.57
C PHE A 17 -11.56 5.24 2.04
N SER A 18 -12.86 4.91 2.11
CA SER A 18 -13.29 3.52 2.25
C SER A 18 -13.16 2.80 0.93
N ILE A 19 -12.46 1.66 0.92
CA ILE A 19 -12.28 0.88 -0.30
C ILE A 19 -13.22 -0.32 -0.30
N ARG A 20 -13.97 -0.47 -1.41
CA ARG A 20 -14.90 -1.57 -1.63
C ARG A 20 -14.66 -2.14 -3.03
N ALA A 21 -14.55 -3.46 -3.15
CA ALA A 21 -14.66 -4.10 -4.46
C ALA A 21 -16.12 -4.37 -4.79
N ASP A 22 -16.49 -3.95 -5.99
CA ASP A 22 -17.77 -4.22 -6.61
C ASP A 22 -17.55 -5.08 -7.85
N PHE A 23 -18.30 -6.17 -7.95
CA PHE A 23 -18.25 -7.10 -9.08
C PHE A 23 -19.19 -6.68 -10.22
N ALA A 24 -19.97 -5.60 -10.06
CA ALA A 24 -20.85 -5.04 -11.08
C ALA A 24 -20.14 -4.16 -12.12
N GLY A 25 -18.80 -4.02 -12.06
CA GLY A 25 -18.03 -3.34 -13.10
C GLY A 25 -18.05 -1.81 -13.02
N GLY A 26 -18.07 -1.23 -11.82
CA GLY A 26 -17.89 0.21 -11.59
C GLY A 26 -16.47 0.71 -11.92
N GLY A 27 -16.00 1.79 -11.30
CA GLY A 27 -14.63 2.30 -11.53
C GLY A 27 -13.57 1.23 -11.26
N LEU A 28 -12.90 0.77 -12.32
CA LEU A 28 -11.90 -0.30 -12.27
C LEU A 28 -10.52 0.29 -12.02
N SER A 29 -9.78 -0.28 -11.07
CA SER A 29 -8.33 -0.06 -10.91
C SER A 29 -7.63 -1.36 -11.28
N SER A 30 -6.60 -1.28 -12.12
CA SER A 30 -5.69 -2.39 -12.43
C SER A 30 -4.82 -2.79 -11.24
N ASP A 31 -4.61 -1.87 -10.31
CA ASP A 31 -3.52 -1.93 -9.32
C ASP A 31 -4.06 -2.08 -7.90
N LEU A 32 -4.96 -3.04 -7.69
CA LEU A 32 -5.52 -3.36 -6.36
C LEU A 32 -4.62 -4.26 -5.49
N GLY A 33 -3.60 -4.89 -6.08
CA GLY A 33 -2.63 -5.75 -5.39
C GLY A 33 -2.01 -5.15 -4.10
N PRO A 34 -1.58 -3.87 -4.10
CA PRO A 34 -1.11 -3.16 -2.91
C PRO A 34 -2.05 -3.24 -1.69
N LEU A 35 -3.37 -3.32 -1.87
CA LEU A 35 -4.31 -3.40 -0.76
C LEU A 35 -4.23 -4.72 -0.01
N LEU A 36 -4.01 -5.82 -0.75
CA LEU A 36 -3.81 -7.14 -0.17
C LEU A 36 -2.47 -7.18 0.58
N LEU A 37 -1.42 -6.63 -0.02
CA LEU A 37 -0.11 -6.51 0.61
C LEU A 37 -0.19 -5.71 1.91
N ARG A 38 -0.93 -4.60 1.91
CA ARG A 38 -1.19 -3.80 3.12
C ARG A 38 -1.97 -4.57 4.17
N GLY A 39 -2.98 -5.33 3.76
CA GLY A 39 -3.74 -6.20 4.67
C GLY A 39 -2.84 -7.23 5.35
N MET A 40 -1.99 -7.91 4.58
CA MET A 40 -1.02 -8.87 5.10
C MET A 40 0.01 -8.21 6.00
N ASP A 41 0.61 -7.10 5.58
CA ASP A 41 1.60 -6.38 6.37
C ASP A 41 1.04 -5.90 7.72
N ARG A 42 -0.20 -5.42 7.75
CA ARG A 42 -0.89 -5.08 9.01
C ARG A 42 -1.10 -6.30 9.93
N GLN A 43 -1.31 -7.48 9.35
CA GLN A 43 -1.54 -8.71 10.11
C GLN A 43 -0.25 -9.27 10.70
N ILE A 44 0.86 -9.25 9.95
CA ILE A 44 2.12 -9.90 10.36
C ILE A 44 3.23 -8.92 10.79
N GLY A 45 3.04 -7.62 10.55
CA GLY A 45 3.97 -6.55 10.88
C GLY A 45 5.31 -6.67 10.16
N LEU A 46 5.31 -7.09 8.88
CA LEU A 46 6.55 -7.41 8.15
C LEU A 46 7.45 -6.18 8.00
N THR A 47 6.91 -5.07 7.50
CA THR A 47 7.64 -3.81 7.29
C THR A 47 8.21 -3.29 8.61
N LYS A 48 7.39 -3.23 9.66
CA LYS A 48 7.81 -2.82 11.01
C LYS A 48 8.97 -3.67 11.53
N ARG A 49 8.89 -5.00 11.40
CA ARG A 49 9.95 -5.91 11.84
C ARG A 49 11.23 -5.70 11.03
N LEU A 50 11.10 -5.54 9.72
CA LEU A 50 12.24 -5.26 8.85
C LEU A 50 12.92 -3.93 9.22
N THR A 51 12.14 -2.86 9.40
CA THR A 51 12.67 -1.55 9.79
C THR A 51 13.37 -1.62 11.15
N SER A 52 12.83 -2.37 12.12
CA SER A 52 13.45 -2.51 13.44
C SER A 52 14.82 -3.21 13.41
N ALA A 53 15.09 -3.99 12.36
CA ALA A 53 16.38 -4.65 12.16
C ALA A 53 17.42 -3.75 11.49
N ILE A 54 17.04 -2.55 11.04
CA ILE A 54 17.91 -1.62 10.32
C ILE A 54 18.28 -0.45 11.23
N ALA A 55 19.58 -0.30 11.47
CA ALA A 55 20.10 0.90 12.12
C ALA A 55 20.08 2.08 11.12
N ASP A 56 19.15 3.01 11.30
CA ASP A 56 19.06 4.21 10.48
C ASP A 56 20.22 5.16 10.82
N ARG A 57 21.20 5.25 9.90
CA ARG A 57 22.39 6.10 10.03
C ARG A 57 22.21 7.50 9.43
N ARG A 58 21.03 7.80 8.90
CA ARG A 58 20.75 9.12 8.31
C ARG A 58 20.76 10.18 9.41
N HIS A 59 21.31 11.34 9.10
CA HIS A 59 21.29 12.46 10.04
C HIS A 59 19.85 12.94 10.26
N PRO A 60 19.33 12.97 11.51
CA PRO A 60 17.92 13.25 11.77
C PRO A 60 17.41 14.57 11.18
N GLY A 61 18.26 15.60 11.12
CA GLY A 61 17.91 16.90 10.54
C GLY A 61 17.62 16.91 9.03
N TYR A 62 17.90 15.81 8.32
CA TYR A 62 17.59 15.65 6.89
C TYR A 62 16.52 14.57 6.62
N VAL A 63 15.97 13.96 7.67
CA VAL A 63 14.96 12.91 7.53
C VAL A 63 13.58 13.54 7.39
N GLN A 64 13.04 13.53 6.17
CA GLN A 64 11.65 13.93 5.89
C GLN A 64 10.68 12.76 6.03
N HIS A 65 11.12 11.55 5.65
CA HIS A 65 10.32 10.32 5.68
C HIS A 65 10.96 9.26 6.59
N PRO A 66 10.18 8.68 7.52
CA PRO A 66 10.59 7.53 8.32
C PRO A 66 11.13 6.40 7.44
N MET A 67 12.10 5.64 7.96
CA MET A 67 12.64 4.47 7.26
C MET A 67 11.55 3.43 6.95
N GLN A 68 10.57 3.30 7.84
CA GLN A 68 9.44 2.39 7.65
C GLN A 68 8.64 2.74 6.39
N ASP A 69 8.29 4.01 6.21
CA ASP A 69 7.50 4.49 5.07
C ASP A 69 8.26 4.24 3.75
N LEU A 70 9.57 4.52 3.73
CA LEU A 70 10.42 4.28 2.56
C LEU A 70 10.51 2.79 2.19
N LEU A 71 10.66 1.92 3.19
CA LEU A 71 10.71 0.47 2.97
C LEU A 71 9.35 -0.07 2.54
N THR A 72 8.27 0.42 3.13
CA THR A 72 6.89 0.04 2.76
C THR A 72 6.62 0.40 1.32
N GLN A 73 6.91 1.64 0.92
CA GLN A 73 6.80 2.09 -0.47
C GLN A 73 7.62 1.19 -1.40
N ARG A 74 8.90 0.95 -1.09
CA ARG A 74 9.79 0.17 -1.97
C ARG A 74 9.33 -1.28 -2.14
N ILE A 75 8.94 -1.93 -1.04
CA ILE A 75 8.44 -3.32 -1.07
C ILE A 75 7.18 -3.41 -1.92
N PHE A 76 6.25 -2.46 -1.75
CA PHE A 76 4.97 -2.48 -2.45
C PHE A 76 5.12 -2.18 -3.94
N GLN A 77 6.04 -1.28 -4.29
CA GLN A 77 6.40 -1.00 -5.69
C GLN A 77 6.95 -2.25 -6.37
N ILE A 78 7.93 -2.92 -5.76
CA ILE A 78 8.49 -4.18 -6.30
C ILE A 78 7.40 -5.22 -6.46
N ALA A 79 6.60 -5.44 -5.42
CA ALA A 79 5.54 -6.44 -5.44
C ALA A 79 4.40 -6.12 -6.44
N SER A 80 4.30 -4.87 -6.89
CA SER A 80 3.33 -4.42 -7.89
C SER A 80 3.94 -4.25 -9.29
N GLY A 81 5.21 -4.64 -9.50
CA GLY A 81 5.88 -4.58 -10.81
C GLY A 81 6.58 -3.25 -11.13
N TYR A 82 6.61 -2.30 -10.21
CA TYR A 82 7.31 -1.01 -10.36
C TYR A 82 8.75 -1.07 -9.82
N GLU A 83 9.52 -2.02 -10.34
CA GLU A 83 10.83 -2.40 -9.79
C GLU A 83 11.91 -1.33 -10.08
N ASP A 84 11.80 -0.61 -11.19
CA ASP A 84 12.74 0.45 -11.60
C ASP A 84 12.66 1.73 -10.73
N GLY A 85 11.54 1.93 -10.04
CA GLY A 85 11.31 3.01 -9.08
C GLY A 85 11.15 4.40 -9.69
N ASN A 86 11.09 4.55 -11.02
CA ASN A 86 10.95 5.86 -11.68
C ASN A 86 9.57 6.49 -11.47
N ASP A 87 8.55 5.67 -11.21
CA ASP A 87 7.17 6.09 -10.98
C ASP A 87 6.87 6.51 -9.54
N SER A 88 7.87 6.49 -8.66
CA SER A 88 7.70 6.83 -7.22
C SER A 88 7.04 8.18 -6.98
N GLN A 89 7.33 9.16 -7.85
CA GLN A 89 6.75 10.49 -7.79
C GLN A 89 5.27 10.51 -8.19
N THR A 90 4.88 9.63 -9.10
CA THR A 90 3.50 9.51 -9.58
C THR A 90 2.67 8.68 -8.59
N LEU A 91 3.21 7.54 -8.15
CA LEU A 91 2.52 6.58 -7.28
C LEU A 91 2.22 7.12 -5.87
N ARG A 92 2.97 8.12 -5.39
CA ARG A 92 2.64 8.81 -4.12
C ARG A 92 1.33 9.60 -4.17
N HIS A 93 0.76 9.82 -5.35
CA HIS A 93 -0.55 10.45 -5.51
C HIS A 93 -1.65 9.44 -5.86
N ASP A 94 -1.30 8.16 -6.03
CA ASP A 94 -2.26 7.09 -6.23
C ASP A 94 -2.92 6.75 -4.89
N GLY A 95 -4.25 6.85 -4.80
CA GLY A 95 -5.00 6.55 -3.57
C GLY A 95 -4.88 5.11 -3.08
N VAL A 96 -4.42 4.18 -3.94
CA VAL A 96 -4.21 2.76 -3.60
C VAL A 96 -2.79 2.49 -3.10
N VAL A 97 -1.78 3.10 -3.71
CA VAL A 97 -0.35 2.87 -3.42
C VAL A 97 0.22 3.88 -2.44
N SER A 98 -0.36 5.07 -2.35
CA SER A 98 0.13 6.13 -1.49
C SER A 98 -0.15 5.84 -0.02
N GLU A 99 0.92 5.81 0.78
CA GLU A 99 0.83 6.11 2.20
C GLU A 99 1.00 7.61 2.38
N ASN A 100 -0.10 8.35 2.57
CA ASN A 100 -0.19 9.36 3.62
C ASN A 100 -1.59 9.95 3.76
N GLY A 101 -2.05 9.97 5.02
CA GLY A 101 -2.96 10.99 5.52
C GLY A 101 -2.12 12.10 6.13
N LYS A 102 -1.81 13.11 5.32
CA LYS A 102 -1.68 14.50 5.74
C LYS A 102 -2.35 15.36 4.70
#